data_AF-A0A7C1JSK2-F1
#
_entry.id   AF-A0A7C1JSK2-F1
#
_cell.length_a   1.000
_cell.length_b   1.000
_cell.length_c   1.000
_cell.angle_alpha   90.00
_cell.angle_beta   90.00
_cell.angle_gamma   90.00
#
_symmetry.space_group_name_H-M   'P 1'
#
loop_
_entity.id
_entity.type
_entity.pdbx_description
1 polymer ?
#
loop_
_entity_poly.entity_id
_entity_poly.type
_entity_poly.pdbx_seq_one_letter_code
_entity_poly.pdbx_strand_id
1 'polypeptide(L)'
;MSDQPAGRPHYRIYSQVTPSAFLHVEDALAIGKLRLFAGKYEKGQGASATAHHYLDLDDARLLFTDLAAGKVPVTDEKDQAYVEYKGSGEGIPVSRILKVQARQDRVFFELSYGPGEYSGEGLGAGAVRPVRGAQRQSVTVALSWLEARKMALAVLAHLTAWEIASFPARIATRLAQQAEEMAERRALAAAPQAEEEAPPAPARPAAPAPPPAIQPTPEAVTAPPSPEPERADATAYWQLANSEAARKAVDPAQIKDWALKAQQYNRWDLAIRRLKEAIARSQ
;
A
#
# COMPACT_ATOMS: atom_id res chain seq x y z
N MET A 1 -6.22 33.52 -3.74
CA MET A 1 -6.37 32.74 -2.50
C MET A 1 -7.53 31.80 -2.75
N SER A 2 -7.24 30.53 -3.04
CA SER A 2 -8.26 29.53 -3.28
C SER A 2 -8.92 29.15 -1.95
N ASP A 3 -10.20 29.46 -1.81
CA ASP A 3 -11.07 28.95 -0.77
C ASP A 3 -11.15 27.43 -0.91
N GLN A 4 -10.25 26.73 -0.23
CA GLN A 4 -10.43 25.31 0.03
C GLN A 4 -11.62 25.21 1.00
N PRO A 5 -12.73 24.54 0.64
CA PRO A 5 -13.88 24.43 1.53
C PRO A 5 -13.39 23.84 2.85
N ALA A 6 -13.77 24.47 3.98
CA ALA A 6 -13.35 24.09 5.34
C ALA A 6 -13.32 22.57 5.47
N GLY A 7 -12.12 22.00 5.31
CA GLY A 7 -11.96 20.59 5.02
C GLY A 7 -12.54 19.78 6.16
N ARG A 8 -13.29 18.71 5.84
CA ARG A 8 -13.72 17.77 6.87
C ARG A 8 -12.51 17.44 7.75
N PRO A 9 -12.63 17.53 9.09
CA PRO A 9 -11.51 17.21 9.96
C PRO A 9 -11.03 15.80 9.64
N HIS A 10 -9.73 15.65 9.41
CA HIS A 10 -9.14 14.33 9.19
C HIS A 10 -9.37 13.47 10.43
N TYR A 11 -9.74 12.21 10.22
CA TYR A 11 -9.88 11.26 11.32
C TYR A 11 -8.49 11.01 11.93
N ARG A 12 -8.35 11.22 13.25
CA ARG A 12 -7.09 11.01 13.96
C ARG A 12 -6.98 9.54 14.35
N ILE A 13 -6.00 8.84 13.78
CA ILE A 13 -5.70 7.45 14.08
C ILE A 13 -5.01 7.35 15.45
N TYR A 14 -4.05 8.25 15.69
CA TYR A 14 -3.33 8.36 16.95
C TYR A 14 -3.01 9.81 17.27
N SER A 15 -2.96 10.15 18.55
CA SER A 15 -2.57 11.47 19.03
C SER A 15 -1.66 11.35 20.24
N GLN A 16 -0.46 11.89 20.11
CA GLN A 16 0.40 12.17 21.26
C GLN A 16 0.40 13.67 21.53
N VAL A 17 0.20 14.03 22.80
CA VAL A 17 0.38 15.40 23.28
C VAL A 17 1.43 15.37 24.38
N THR A 18 2.44 16.22 24.25
CA THR A 18 3.48 16.50 25.25
C THR A 18 3.28 17.93 25.76
N PRO A 19 3.91 18.35 26.88
CA PRO A 19 3.66 19.68 27.46
C PRO A 19 3.85 20.88 26.51
N SER A 20 4.66 20.73 25.46
CA SER A 20 5.03 21.81 24.54
C SER A 20 4.74 21.52 23.06
N ALA A 21 4.31 20.29 22.73
CA ALA A 21 4.08 19.89 21.35
C ALA A 21 3.10 18.72 21.23
N PHE A 22 2.46 18.59 20.08
CA PHE A 22 1.64 17.44 19.73
C PHE A 22 2.11 16.80 18.42
N LEU A 23 1.84 15.51 18.28
CA LEU A 23 1.96 14.74 17.05
C LEU A 23 0.65 13.99 16.83
N HIS A 24 0.07 14.14 15.65
CA HIS A 24 -1.11 13.45 15.20
C HIS A 24 -0.75 12.62 13.97
N VAL A 25 -1.21 11.37 13.96
CA VAL A 25 -1.25 10.57 12.74
C VAL A 25 -2.70 10.52 12.30
N GLU A 26 -2.95 11.05 11.12
CA GLU A 26 -4.27 11.31 10.58
C GLU A 26 -4.51 10.48 9.32
N ASP A 27 -5.75 10.08 9.13
CA ASP A 27 -6.21 9.40 7.93
C ASP A 27 -6.20 10.37 6.73
N ALA A 28 -5.48 9.99 5.69
CA ALA A 28 -5.55 10.57 4.36
C ALA A 28 -5.66 9.46 3.29
N LEU A 29 -6.31 8.34 3.65
CA LEU A 29 -6.35 7.13 2.82
C LEU A 29 -7.17 7.32 1.55
N ALA A 30 -8.05 8.33 1.51
CA ALA A 30 -8.75 8.76 0.30
C ALA A 30 -7.80 9.17 -0.83
N ILE A 31 -6.60 9.66 -0.51
CA ILE A 31 -5.53 9.97 -1.49
C ILE A 31 -4.39 8.94 -1.45
N GLY A 32 -4.60 7.80 -0.78
CA GLY A 32 -3.59 6.75 -0.64
C GLY A 32 -2.39 7.15 0.22
N LYS A 33 -2.59 7.98 1.26
CA LYS A 33 -1.50 8.45 2.13
C LYS A 33 -1.90 8.45 3.60
N LEU A 34 -0.91 8.55 4.49
CA LEU A 34 -1.12 8.98 5.87
C LEU A 34 -0.61 10.40 6.05
N ARG A 35 -1.29 11.18 6.89
CA ARG A 35 -0.85 12.54 7.23
C ARG A 35 -0.26 12.53 8.64
N LEU A 36 1.01 12.90 8.76
CA LEU A 36 1.63 13.24 10.03
C LEU A 36 1.47 14.74 10.23
N PHE A 37 0.87 15.17 11.33
CA PHE A 37 0.64 16.57 11.65
C PHE A 37 1.17 16.85 13.06
N ALA A 38 2.09 17.79 13.19
CA ALA A 38 2.63 18.18 14.48
C ALA A 38 2.55 19.68 14.67
N GLY A 39 2.51 20.10 15.93
CA GLY A 39 2.64 21.51 16.27
C GLY A 39 3.26 21.73 17.63
N LYS A 40 3.88 22.89 17.79
CA LYS A 40 4.26 23.43 19.09
C LYS A 40 3.13 24.28 19.62
N TYR A 41 2.94 24.27 20.93
CA TYR A 41 1.94 25.12 21.56
C TYR A 41 2.45 25.65 22.89
N GLU A 42 1.97 26.84 23.24
CA GLU A 42 2.18 27.41 24.57
C GLU A 42 0.84 27.41 25.31
N LYS A 43 0.89 27.08 26.60
CA LYS A 43 -0.31 27.02 27.43
C LYS A 43 -0.98 28.40 27.44
N GLY A 44 -2.20 28.47 26.91
CA GLY A 44 -2.98 29.72 26.83
C GLY A 44 -2.79 30.53 25.54
N GLN A 45 -1.86 30.17 24.64
CA GLN A 45 -1.64 30.89 23.37
C GLN A 45 -2.01 30.08 22.12
N GLY A 46 -2.45 28.82 22.28
CA GLY A 46 -2.73 27.94 21.15
C GLY A 46 -1.46 27.43 20.46
N ALA A 47 -1.59 26.91 19.24
CA ALA A 47 -0.47 26.36 18.49
C ALA A 47 0.36 27.49 17.83
N SER A 48 1.64 27.57 18.17
CA SER A 48 2.56 28.63 17.71
C SER A 48 3.29 28.26 16.41
N ALA A 49 3.48 26.97 16.15
CA ALA A 49 4.07 26.47 14.91
C ALA A 49 3.42 25.14 14.55
N THR A 50 3.21 24.88 13.27
CA THR A 50 2.64 23.62 12.79
C THR A 50 3.33 23.14 11.53
N ALA A 51 3.56 21.83 11.42
CA ALA A 51 4.11 21.19 10.24
C ALA A 51 3.33 19.92 9.93
N HIS A 52 3.25 19.56 8.65
CA HIS A 52 2.66 18.29 8.23
C HIS A 52 3.50 17.62 7.15
N HIS A 53 3.37 16.30 7.06
CA HIS A 53 3.97 15.47 6.03
C HIS A 53 2.98 14.40 5.57
N TYR A 54 3.00 14.06 4.29
CA TYR A 54 2.18 12.99 3.73
C TYR A 54 3.09 11.82 3.39
N LEU A 55 2.89 10.72 4.09
CA LEU A 55 3.64 9.47 3.96
C LEU A 55 2.86 8.52 3.05
N ASP A 56 3.51 7.96 2.03
CA ASP A 56 2.86 6.97 1.17
C ASP A 56 2.63 5.66 1.95
N LEU A 57 1.62 4.86 1.56
CA LEU A 57 1.23 3.70 2.38
C LEU A 57 2.34 2.65 2.54
N ASP A 58 3.16 2.46 1.51
CA ASP A 58 4.24 1.47 1.55
C ASP A 58 5.34 1.91 2.53
N ASP A 59 5.74 3.18 2.45
CA ASP A 59 6.68 3.80 3.38
C ASP A 59 6.14 3.84 4.82
N ALA A 60 4.84 4.11 4.97
CA ALA A 60 4.16 4.03 6.26
C ALA A 60 4.24 2.63 6.86
N ARG A 61 3.94 1.60 6.09
CA ARG A 61 4.03 0.21 6.58
C ARG A 61 5.45 -0.13 7.01
N LEU A 62 6.46 0.25 6.23
CA LEU A 62 7.87 0.01 6.58
C LEU A 62 8.23 0.73 7.90
N LEU A 63 8.00 2.04 7.95
CA LEU A 63 8.31 2.87 9.12
C LEU A 63 7.63 2.36 10.39
N PHE A 64 6.32 2.14 10.34
CA PHE A 64 5.59 1.74 11.54
C PHE A 64 5.82 0.26 11.91
N THR A 65 6.14 -0.63 10.96
CA THR A 65 6.54 -2.01 11.29
C THR A 65 7.84 -2.02 12.09
N ASP A 66 8.85 -1.27 11.66
CA ASP A 66 10.12 -1.18 12.36
C ASP A 66 9.98 -0.50 13.72
N LEU A 67 9.20 0.58 13.80
CA LEU A 67 8.91 1.25 15.08
C LEU A 67 8.19 0.32 16.05
N ALA A 68 7.24 -0.50 15.59
CA ALA A 68 6.57 -1.50 16.42
C ALA A 68 7.57 -2.55 16.94
N ALA A 69 8.57 -2.93 16.14
CA ALA A 69 9.66 -3.79 16.57
C ALA A 69 10.66 -3.08 17.52
N GLY A 70 10.56 -1.76 17.71
CA GLY A 70 11.51 -0.95 18.49
C GLY A 70 12.81 -0.65 17.74
N LYS A 71 12.70 -0.48 16.43
CA LYS A 71 13.77 -0.05 15.55
C LYS A 71 13.32 1.21 14.81
N VAL A 72 14.26 1.95 14.25
CA VAL A 72 13.97 3.00 13.26
C VAL A 72 14.64 2.54 11.96
N PRO A 73 13.91 2.50 10.83
CA PRO A 73 14.53 2.18 9.55
C PRO A 73 15.57 3.26 9.21
N VAL A 74 16.71 2.85 8.67
CA VAL A 74 17.78 3.78 8.30
C VAL A 74 17.74 3.99 6.80
N THR A 75 17.35 5.19 6.37
CA THR A 75 17.46 5.62 4.96
C THR A 75 18.56 6.66 4.77
N ASP A 76 18.96 7.35 5.84
CA ASP A 76 20.16 8.17 5.91
C ASP A 76 21.17 7.50 6.87
N GLU A 77 22.18 6.85 6.29
CA GLU A 77 23.24 6.15 7.03
C GLU A 77 24.06 7.09 7.92
N LYS A 78 24.24 8.34 7.51
CA LYS A 78 25.05 9.31 8.24
C LYS A 78 24.39 9.73 9.55
N ASP A 79 23.09 9.99 9.48
CA ASP A 79 22.30 10.44 10.62
C ASP A 79 21.65 9.27 11.39
N GLN A 80 21.83 8.03 10.93
CA GLN A 80 21.15 6.83 11.43
C GLN A 80 19.65 7.05 11.62
N ALA A 81 19.04 7.64 10.60
CA ALA A 81 17.67 8.12 10.65
C ALA A 81 16.87 7.65 9.44
N TYR A 82 15.56 7.57 9.63
CA TYR A 82 14.61 7.56 8.53
C TYR A 82 14.40 9.01 8.09
N VAL A 83 14.71 9.31 6.84
CA VAL A 83 14.47 10.62 6.23
C VAL A 83 13.68 10.44 4.94
N GLU A 84 12.61 11.21 4.82
CA GLU A 84 11.77 11.26 3.64
C GLU A 84 11.53 12.71 3.22
N TYR A 85 11.66 12.93 1.91
CA TYR A 85 11.47 14.23 1.29
C TYR A 85 10.23 14.21 0.41
N LYS A 86 9.32 15.16 0.64
CA LYS A 86 8.16 15.38 -0.22
C LYS A 86 8.17 16.81 -0.77
N GLY A 87 7.95 16.89 -2.06
CA GLY A 87 7.87 18.13 -2.81
C GLY A 87 6.45 18.42 -3.27
N SER A 88 6.07 19.69 -3.36
CA SER A 88 4.94 20.12 -4.18
C SER A 88 5.40 21.24 -5.10
N GLY A 89 5.09 21.10 -6.40
CA GLY A 89 5.46 22.04 -7.45
C GLY A 89 4.34 22.97 -7.91
N GLU A 90 3.18 22.97 -7.24
CA GLU A 90 2.10 23.89 -7.60
C GLU A 90 2.43 25.31 -7.12
N GLY A 91 3.00 26.11 -8.01
CA GLY A 91 3.42 27.48 -7.73
C GLY A 91 4.83 27.54 -7.13
N ILE A 92 4.96 28.17 -5.95
CA ILE A 92 6.26 28.26 -5.27
C ILE A 92 6.59 26.87 -4.73
N PRO A 93 7.70 26.25 -5.14
CA PRO A 93 8.08 24.92 -4.67
C PRO A 93 8.18 24.90 -3.15
N VAL A 94 7.47 23.97 -2.52
CA VAL A 94 7.52 23.73 -1.07
C VAL A 94 8.09 22.34 -0.83
N SER A 95 9.12 22.28 0.01
CA SER A 95 9.67 21.02 0.50
C SER A 95 9.15 20.74 1.91
N ARG A 96 8.75 19.49 2.13
CA ARG A 96 8.36 18.94 3.42
C ARG A 96 9.29 17.76 3.72
N ILE A 97 9.83 17.73 4.92
CA ILE A 97 10.78 16.70 5.35
C ILE A 97 10.20 16.02 6.58
N LEU A 98 10.17 14.70 6.55
CA LEU A 98 9.96 13.87 7.72
C LEU A 98 11.31 13.26 8.09
N LYS A 99 11.75 13.48 9.32
CA LYS A 99 12.91 12.79 9.89
C LYS A 99 12.50 12.07 11.16
N VAL A 100 12.74 10.77 11.22
CA VAL A 100 12.53 9.94 12.40
C VAL A 100 13.87 9.37 12.81
N GLN A 101 14.26 9.60 14.05
CA GLN A 101 15.56 9.16 14.58
C GLN A 101 15.40 8.64 16.00
N ALA A 102 16.10 7.55 16.30
CA ALA A 102 16.25 7.07 17.67
C ALA A 102 17.46 7.76 18.30
N ARG A 103 17.30 8.33 19.50
CA ARG A 103 18.43 8.80 20.31
C ARG A 103 18.17 8.41 21.76
N GLN A 104 19.11 7.67 22.34
CA GLN A 104 19.00 7.16 23.71
C GLN A 104 17.71 6.32 23.89
N ASP A 105 16.85 6.69 24.84
CA ASP A 105 15.60 6.03 25.20
C ASP A 105 14.37 6.59 24.47
N ARG A 106 14.58 7.48 23.49
CA ARG A 106 13.51 8.21 22.79
C ARG A 106 13.59 8.13 21.28
N VAL A 107 12.43 8.28 20.67
CA VAL A 107 12.24 8.41 19.22
C VAL A 107 11.79 9.84 18.93
N PHE A 108 12.52 10.52 18.05
CA PHE A 108 12.26 11.90 17.68
C PHE A 108 11.63 11.94 16.29
N PHE A 109 10.44 12.53 16.21
CA PHE A 109 9.76 12.85 14.95
C PHE A 109 9.97 14.33 14.67
N GLU A 110 10.68 14.64 13.60
CA GLU A 110 10.90 16.00 13.12
C GLU A 110 10.14 16.19 11.81
N LEU A 111 9.21 17.15 11.83
CA LEU A 111 8.47 17.61 10.66
C LEU A 111 8.94 19.01 10.32
N SER A 112 9.55 19.16 9.15
CA SER A 112 10.09 20.43 8.69
C SER A 112 9.44 20.83 7.38
N TYR A 113 9.18 22.13 7.19
CA TYR A 113 8.74 22.67 5.91
C TYR A 113 9.50 23.95 5.55
N GLY A 114 9.73 24.14 4.26
CA GLY A 114 10.46 25.29 3.75
C GLY A 114 10.31 25.46 2.24
N PRO A 115 10.91 26.53 1.68
CA PRO A 115 11.04 26.66 0.24
C PRO A 115 11.84 25.47 -0.30
N GLY A 116 11.42 24.97 -1.44
CA GLY A 116 12.15 23.99 -2.20
C GLY A 116 12.75 24.59 -3.47
N GLU A 117 13.62 23.82 -4.11
CA GLU A 117 14.17 24.07 -5.43
C GLU A 117 13.96 22.82 -6.26
N TYR A 118 13.58 22.99 -7.54
CA TYR A 118 13.53 21.87 -8.46
C TYR A 118 14.95 21.37 -8.72
N SER A 119 15.18 20.06 -8.65
CA SER A 119 16.40 19.50 -9.24
C SER A 119 16.39 19.76 -10.75
N GLY A 120 17.53 20.22 -11.26
CA GLY A 120 17.75 20.51 -12.68
C GLY A 120 17.72 19.27 -13.59
N GLU A 121 18.35 19.36 -14.76
CA GLU A 121 18.32 18.29 -15.77
C GLU A 121 19.00 16.99 -15.28
N GLY A 122 18.32 15.85 -15.52
CA GLY A 122 18.79 14.50 -15.16
C GLY A 122 17.68 13.58 -14.65
N LEU A 123 18.05 12.36 -14.21
CA LEU A 123 17.16 11.44 -13.50
C LEU A 123 16.70 12.11 -12.19
N GLY A 124 15.44 12.56 -12.15
CA GLY A 124 14.88 13.37 -11.06
C GLY A 124 14.62 14.83 -11.41
N ALA A 125 14.69 15.22 -12.68
CA ALA A 125 14.20 16.51 -13.15
C ALA A 125 12.76 16.74 -12.67
N GLY A 126 12.51 17.86 -11.98
CA GLY A 126 11.20 18.20 -11.42
C GLY A 126 10.95 17.74 -9.98
N ALA A 127 11.85 16.98 -9.36
CA ALA A 127 11.76 16.70 -7.91
C ALA A 127 12.10 17.97 -7.11
N VAL A 128 11.32 18.28 -6.07
CA VAL A 128 11.56 19.47 -5.23
C VAL A 128 12.44 19.07 -4.04
N ARG A 129 13.64 19.64 -3.98
CA ARG A 129 14.60 19.47 -2.88
C ARG A 129 14.52 20.65 -1.92
N PRO A 130 14.76 20.46 -0.62
CA PRO A 130 14.81 21.58 0.32
C PRO A 130 16.00 22.49 0.03
N VAL A 131 15.76 23.80 0.05
CA VAL A 131 16.86 24.78 0.00
C VAL A 131 17.63 24.74 1.32
N ARG A 132 18.95 24.49 1.23
CA ARG A 132 19.80 24.30 2.41
C ARG A 132 19.77 25.55 3.30
N GLY A 133 19.41 25.38 4.57
CA GLY A 133 19.37 26.46 5.57
C GLY A 133 18.13 27.35 5.53
N ALA A 134 17.17 27.11 4.62
CA ALA A 134 15.99 27.96 4.46
C ALA A 134 14.71 27.40 5.10
N GLN A 135 14.81 26.43 6.03
CA GLN A 135 13.63 25.84 6.68
C GLN A 135 12.82 26.93 7.39
N ARG A 136 11.54 27.07 7.03
CA ARG A 136 10.68 28.10 7.61
C ARG A 136 10.20 27.69 9.00
N GLN A 137 9.84 26.43 9.17
CA GLN A 137 9.48 25.88 10.48
C GLN A 137 9.91 24.42 10.58
N SER A 138 10.32 24.02 11.79
CA SER A 138 10.58 22.64 12.17
C SER A 138 9.90 22.37 13.52
N VAL A 139 9.13 21.29 13.57
CA VAL A 139 8.47 20.79 14.77
C VAL A 139 9.06 19.42 15.10
N THR A 140 9.72 19.34 16.23
CA THR A 140 10.25 18.08 16.77
C THR A 140 9.40 17.62 17.94
N VAL A 141 8.94 16.37 17.90
CA VAL A 141 8.22 15.71 18.98
C VAL A 141 9.02 14.50 19.42
N ALA A 142 9.34 14.43 20.71
CA ALA A 142 10.04 13.31 21.30
C ALA A 142 9.04 12.37 21.97
N LEU A 143 9.10 11.09 21.62
CA LEU A 143 8.31 10.01 22.21
C LEU A 143 9.23 9.07 22.97
N SER A 144 8.77 8.50 24.08
CA SER A 144 9.39 7.29 24.62
C SER A 144 9.23 6.14 23.61
N TRP A 145 10.12 5.15 23.67
CA TRP A 145 9.98 3.94 22.84
C TRP A 145 8.63 3.24 23.01
N LEU A 146 8.08 3.23 24.22
CA LEU A 146 6.76 2.63 24.48
C LEU A 146 5.64 3.39 23.76
N GLU A 147 5.66 4.72 23.79
CA GLU A 147 4.68 5.55 23.07
C GLU A 147 4.83 5.42 21.55
N ALA A 148 6.06 5.41 21.04
CA ALA A 148 6.33 5.19 19.63
C ALA A 148 5.79 3.83 19.15
N ARG A 149 5.99 2.76 19.93
CA ARG A 149 5.45 1.43 19.65
C ARG A 149 3.93 1.39 19.68
N LYS A 150 3.29 2.03 20.67
CA LYS A 150 1.82 2.13 20.75
C LYS A 150 1.25 2.84 19.54
N MET A 151 1.84 3.97 19.16
CA MET A 151 1.47 4.72 17.96
C MET A 151 1.61 3.84 16.72
N ALA A 152 2.75 3.18 16.55
CA ALA A 152 3.01 2.32 15.41
C ALA A 152 2.00 1.18 15.28
N LEU A 153 1.70 0.48 16.37
CA LEU A 153 0.69 -0.58 16.39
C LEU A 153 -0.72 -0.07 16.06
N ALA A 154 -1.10 1.10 16.59
CA ALA A 154 -2.40 1.70 16.27
C ALA A 154 -2.51 2.06 14.79
N VAL A 155 -1.45 2.62 14.21
CA VAL A 155 -1.41 2.95 12.78
C VAL A 155 -1.47 1.70 11.91
N LEU A 156 -0.67 0.67 12.22
CA LEU A 156 -0.71 -0.59 11.49
C LEU A 156 -2.09 -1.26 11.56
N ALA A 157 -2.71 -1.31 12.74
CA ALA A 157 -4.06 -1.85 12.89
C ALA A 157 -5.09 -1.08 12.05
N HIS A 158 -5.00 0.25 11.99
CA HIS A 158 -5.86 1.08 11.15
C HIS A 158 -5.65 0.80 9.65
N LEU A 159 -4.40 0.71 9.20
CA LEU A 159 -4.07 0.39 7.80
C LEU A 159 -4.60 -1.00 7.41
N THR A 160 -4.41 -2.01 8.26
CA THR A 160 -4.96 -3.35 8.03
C THR A 160 -6.49 -3.34 7.97
N ALA A 161 -7.16 -2.62 8.86
CA ALA A 161 -8.61 -2.51 8.85
C ALA A 161 -9.11 -1.85 7.55
N TRP A 162 -8.44 -0.78 7.10
CA TRP A 162 -8.76 -0.13 5.83
C TRP A 162 -8.52 -1.04 4.62
N GLU A 163 -7.43 -1.81 4.61
CA GLU A 163 -7.16 -2.78 3.54
C GLU A 163 -8.26 -3.82 3.44
N ILE A 164 -8.65 -4.44 4.57
CA ILE A 164 -9.73 -5.44 4.60
C ILE A 164 -11.03 -4.83 4.07
N ALA A 165 -11.36 -3.59 4.46
CA ALA A 165 -12.57 -2.91 4.01
C ALA A 165 -12.53 -2.49 2.53
N SER A 166 -11.37 -2.06 2.01
CA SER A 166 -11.22 -1.49 0.67
C SER A 166 -10.83 -2.50 -0.40
N PHE A 167 -10.24 -3.63 -0.02
CA PHE A 167 -9.70 -4.64 -0.93
C PHE A 167 -10.73 -5.16 -1.95
N PRO A 168 -11.98 -5.54 -1.57
CA PRO A 168 -12.95 -6.03 -2.54
C PRO A 168 -13.30 -5.01 -3.62
N ALA A 169 -13.45 -3.74 -3.24
CA ALA A 169 -13.75 -2.67 -4.18
C ALA A 169 -12.57 -2.42 -5.13
N ARG A 170 -11.34 -2.38 -4.60
CA ARG A 170 -10.12 -2.18 -5.41
C ARG A 170 -9.87 -3.31 -6.41
N ILE A 171 -10.11 -4.56 -6.01
CA ILE A 171 -10.01 -5.72 -6.90
C ILE A 171 -11.06 -5.62 -8.01
N ALA A 172 -12.32 -5.31 -7.67
CA ALA A 172 -13.37 -5.14 -8.66
C ALA A 172 -13.04 -4.04 -9.69
N THR A 173 -12.52 -2.88 -9.24
CA THR A 173 -12.09 -1.79 -10.13
C THR A 173 -10.95 -2.23 -11.06
N ARG A 174 -9.92 -2.91 -10.54
CA ARG A 174 -8.80 -3.38 -11.37
C ARG A 174 -9.27 -4.40 -12.42
N LEU A 175 -10.15 -5.34 -12.04
CA LEU A 175 -10.68 -6.32 -12.98
C LEU A 175 -11.55 -5.66 -14.07
N ALA A 176 -12.34 -4.64 -13.72
CA ALA A 176 -13.11 -3.86 -14.68
C ALA A 176 -12.17 -3.14 -15.68
N GLN A 177 -11.13 -2.47 -15.19
CA GLN A 177 -10.14 -1.81 -16.04
C GLN A 177 -9.42 -2.78 -16.99
N GLN A 178 -9.06 -3.97 -16.52
CA GLN A 178 -8.45 -5.00 -17.35
C GLN A 178 -9.43 -5.54 -18.42
N ALA A 179 -10.72 -5.67 -18.09
CA ALA A 179 -11.73 -6.08 -19.05
C ALA A 179 -11.93 -5.03 -20.15
N GLU A 180 -11.95 -3.74 -19.79
CA GLU A 180 -11.99 -2.61 -20.74
C GLU A 180 -10.76 -2.61 -21.65
N GLU A 181 -9.56 -2.71 -21.08
CA GLU A 181 -8.31 -2.76 -21.85
C GLU A 181 -8.26 -3.96 -22.82
N MET A 182 -8.73 -5.14 -22.37
CA MET A 182 -8.85 -6.33 -23.23
C MET A 182 -9.88 -6.15 -24.35
N ALA A 183 -11.00 -5.49 -24.06
CA ALA A 183 -12.02 -5.18 -25.06
C ALA A 183 -11.51 -4.19 -26.11
N GLU A 184 -10.77 -3.15 -25.69
CA GLU A 184 -10.11 -2.19 -26.58
C GLU A 184 -9.07 -2.87 -27.47
N ARG A 185 -8.22 -3.73 -26.89
CA ARG A 185 -7.24 -4.53 -27.65
C ARG A 185 -7.92 -5.44 -28.67
N ARG A 186 -9.03 -6.08 -28.31
CA ARG A 186 -9.81 -6.91 -29.23
C ARG A 186 -10.47 -6.08 -30.34
N ALA A 187 -10.98 -4.90 -30.03
CA ALA A 187 -11.56 -3.99 -31.02
C ALA A 187 -10.50 -3.50 -32.02
N LEU A 188 -9.29 -3.16 -31.54
CA LEU A 188 -8.18 -2.76 -32.39
C LEU A 188 -7.70 -3.91 -33.29
N ALA A 189 -7.66 -5.14 -32.77
CA ALA A 189 -7.30 -6.33 -33.54
C ALA A 189 -8.38 -6.75 -34.56
N ALA A 190 -9.65 -6.41 -34.32
CA ALA A 190 -10.77 -6.68 -35.22
C ALA A 190 -10.98 -5.57 -36.27
N ALA A 191 -10.26 -4.45 -36.18
CA ALA A 191 -10.28 -3.42 -37.22
C ALA A 191 -9.73 -4.02 -38.53
N PRO A 192 -10.43 -3.84 -39.67
CA PRO A 192 -9.99 -4.40 -40.93
C PRO A 192 -8.63 -3.81 -41.28
N GLN A 193 -7.59 -4.66 -41.33
CA GLN A 193 -6.38 -4.33 -42.04
C GLN A 193 -6.81 -4.13 -43.50
N ALA A 194 -6.87 -2.88 -43.94
CA ALA A 194 -7.04 -2.55 -45.34
C ALA A 194 -6.00 -3.37 -46.11
N GLU A 195 -6.48 -4.17 -47.07
CA GLU A 195 -5.69 -5.01 -47.95
C GLU A 195 -4.51 -4.20 -48.49
N GLU A 196 -3.33 -4.38 -47.90
CA GLU A 196 -2.09 -4.04 -48.56
C GLU A 196 -1.93 -5.12 -49.64
N GLU A 197 -2.41 -4.77 -50.84
CA GLU A 197 -2.24 -5.52 -52.08
C GLU A 197 -0.80 -6.05 -52.15
N ALA A 198 -0.66 -7.36 -51.89
CA ALA A 198 0.63 -8.02 -52.00
C ALA A 198 1.14 -7.87 -53.45
N PRO A 199 2.34 -7.33 -53.68
CA PRO A 199 2.91 -7.32 -55.03
C PRO A 199 3.09 -8.77 -55.51
N PRO A 200 2.87 -9.05 -56.80
CA PRO A 200 2.91 -10.40 -57.34
C PRO A 200 4.28 -11.05 -57.15
N ALA A 201 4.28 -12.25 -56.57
CA ALA A 201 5.48 -13.04 -56.32
C ALA A 201 6.14 -13.47 -57.64
N PRO A 202 7.48 -13.29 -57.82
CA PRO A 202 8.19 -13.89 -58.93
C PRO A 202 8.31 -15.41 -58.74
N ALA A 203 8.05 -16.15 -59.83
CA ALA A 203 8.10 -17.60 -59.89
C ALA A 203 9.47 -18.16 -59.48
N ARG A 204 9.48 -19.00 -58.43
CA ARG A 204 10.66 -19.81 -58.07
C ARG A 204 10.71 -21.09 -58.92
N PRO A 205 11.86 -21.44 -59.51
CA PRO A 205 12.06 -22.75 -60.13
C PRO A 205 12.17 -23.86 -59.08
N ALA A 206 11.75 -25.06 -59.49
CA ALA A 206 11.62 -26.26 -58.68
C ALA A 206 12.96 -26.71 -58.06
N ALA A 207 12.93 -26.95 -56.74
CA ALA A 207 14.01 -27.64 -56.02
C ALA A 207 13.70 -29.15 -55.92
N PRO A 208 14.73 -30.01 -55.91
CA PRO A 208 14.58 -31.46 -55.95
C PRO A 208 14.22 -32.09 -54.59
N ALA A 209 13.80 -33.36 -54.67
CA ALA A 209 13.17 -34.19 -53.65
C ALA A 209 13.94 -34.34 -52.31
N PRO A 210 13.22 -34.59 -51.20
CA PRO A 210 13.82 -34.78 -49.87
C PRO A 210 14.41 -36.19 -49.69
N PRO A 211 15.46 -36.35 -48.85
CA PRO A 211 15.95 -37.65 -48.39
C PRO A 211 15.03 -38.27 -47.31
N PRO A 212 15.12 -39.60 -47.08
CA PRO A 212 14.15 -40.36 -46.29
C PRO A 212 14.24 -40.10 -44.77
N ALA A 213 13.07 -40.23 -44.14
CA ALA A 213 12.81 -40.01 -42.72
C ALA A 213 13.53 -41.00 -41.81
N ILE A 214 14.19 -40.48 -40.77
CA ILE A 214 14.60 -41.23 -39.58
C ILE A 214 13.43 -41.17 -38.59
N GLN A 215 12.88 -42.34 -38.25
CA GLN A 215 11.86 -42.49 -37.20
C GLN A 215 12.53 -42.41 -35.82
N PRO A 216 12.02 -41.59 -34.87
CA PRO A 216 12.36 -41.75 -33.47
C PRO A 216 11.46 -42.80 -32.81
N THR A 217 12.12 -43.70 -32.09
CA THR A 217 11.59 -44.71 -31.17
C THR A 217 10.77 -44.06 -30.04
N PRO A 218 9.65 -44.64 -29.57
CA PRO A 218 8.94 -44.12 -28.41
C PRO A 218 9.60 -44.61 -27.11
N GLU A 219 10.29 -43.73 -26.40
CA GLU A 219 10.58 -43.91 -24.98
C GLU A 219 9.36 -43.47 -24.14
N ALA A 220 8.88 -44.40 -23.32
CA ALA A 220 7.76 -44.19 -22.41
C ALA A 220 8.16 -43.25 -21.27
N VAL A 221 7.70 -42.00 -21.35
CA VAL A 221 7.68 -41.08 -20.20
C VAL A 221 6.40 -41.33 -19.42
N THR A 222 6.53 -41.97 -18.27
CA THR A 222 5.47 -42.04 -17.25
C THR A 222 5.12 -40.63 -16.76
N ALA A 223 3.87 -40.24 -16.93
CA ALA A 223 3.30 -39.00 -16.40
C ALA A 223 3.26 -39.02 -14.86
N PRO A 224 3.57 -37.91 -14.17
CA PRO A 224 3.24 -37.75 -12.76
C PRO A 224 1.71 -37.58 -12.58
N PRO A 225 1.13 -38.02 -11.45
CA PRO A 225 -0.30 -37.91 -11.23
C PRO A 225 -0.74 -36.45 -11.13
N SER A 226 -1.89 -36.16 -11.75
CA SER A 226 -2.63 -34.90 -11.60
C SER A 226 -2.88 -34.61 -10.11
N PRO A 227 -2.66 -33.37 -9.64
CA PRO A 227 -3.20 -32.95 -8.37
C PRO A 227 -4.71 -32.72 -8.50
N GLU A 228 -5.48 -33.37 -7.62
CA GLU A 228 -6.92 -33.17 -7.44
C GLU A 228 -7.30 -31.68 -7.32
N PRO A 229 -8.40 -31.23 -7.96
CA PRO A 229 -8.90 -29.88 -7.80
C PRO A 229 -9.96 -29.84 -6.70
N GLU A 230 -9.58 -29.97 -5.42
CA GLU A 230 -10.55 -29.80 -4.33
C GLU A 230 -9.85 -29.39 -3.02
N ARG A 231 -9.74 -28.09 -2.75
CA ARG A 231 -9.64 -27.49 -1.39
C ARG A 231 -9.38 -25.98 -1.37
N ALA A 232 -8.82 -25.41 -2.45
CA ALA A 232 -8.54 -23.97 -2.51
C ALA A 232 -9.79 -23.11 -2.78
N ASP A 233 -10.86 -23.69 -3.32
CA ASP A 233 -12.05 -22.94 -3.71
C ASP A 233 -13.11 -22.80 -2.63
N ALA A 234 -13.21 -23.72 -1.65
CA ALA A 234 -14.31 -23.69 -0.69
C ALA A 234 -14.32 -22.43 0.19
N THR A 235 -13.15 -21.93 0.61
CA THR A 235 -13.04 -20.71 1.42
C THR A 235 -13.30 -19.45 0.59
N ALA A 236 -12.86 -19.44 -0.67
CA ALA A 236 -13.07 -18.33 -1.60
C ALA A 236 -14.54 -18.22 -2.03
N TYR A 237 -15.18 -19.34 -2.36
CA TYR A 237 -16.61 -19.41 -2.68
C TYR A 237 -17.48 -19.02 -1.47
N TRP A 238 -17.09 -19.39 -0.25
CA TRP A 238 -17.86 -19.03 0.96
C TRP A 238 -17.74 -17.54 1.30
N GLN A 239 -16.57 -16.93 1.12
CA GLN A 239 -16.36 -15.49 1.31
C GLN A 239 -17.07 -14.65 0.24
N LEU A 240 -17.06 -15.10 -1.01
CA LEU A 240 -17.75 -14.44 -2.12
C LEU A 240 -19.28 -14.50 -1.91
N ALA A 241 -19.82 -15.68 -1.58
CA ALA A 241 -21.25 -15.89 -1.33
C ALA A 241 -21.76 -15.06 -0.13
N ASN A 242 -20.98 -14.95 0.96
CA ASN A 242 -21.37 -14.11 2.10
C ASN A 242 -21.24 -12.61 1.82
N SER A 243 -20.32 -12.19 0.96
CA SER A 243 -20.18 -10.77 0.60
C SER A 243 -21.33 -10.27 -0.27
N GLU A 244 -21.86 -11.12 -1.17
CA GLU A 244 -23.06 -10.79 -1.95
C GLU A 244 -24.34 -10.88 -1.12
N ALA A 245 -24.44 -11.88 -0.24
CA ALA A 245 -25.58 -12.04 0.64
C ALA A 245 -25.66 -10.90 1.69
N ALA A 246 -24.52 -10.44 2.23
CA ALA A 246 -24.42 -9.27 3.13
C ALA A 246 -24.79 -7.95 2.46
N ARG A 247 -24.53 -7.81 1.15
CA ARG A 247 -24.94 -6.63 0.38
C ARG A 247 -26.43 -6.60 0.06
N LYS A 248 -27.09 -7.77 0.00
CA LYS A 248 -28.53 -7.90 -0.27
C LYS A 248 -29.39 -8.08 1.00
N ALA A 249 -28.77 -8.30 2.16
CA ALA A 249 -29.49 -8.44 3.42
C ALA A 249 -30.02 -7.08 3.90
N VAL A 250 -31.34 -6.94 3.92
CA VAL A 250 -32.05 -5.74 4.42
C VAL A 250 -32.37 -5.86 5.92
N ASP A 251 -32.26 -7.07 6.50
CA ASP A 251 -32.62 -7.36 7.89
C ASP A 251 -31.40 -7.48 8.83
N PRO A 252 -31.27 -6.61 9.85
CA PRO A 252 -30.23 -6.66 10.87
C PRO A 252 -30.11 -7.99 11.65
N ALA A 253 -31.19 -8.77 11.76
CA ALA A 253 -31.15 -10.07 12.45
C ALA A 253 -30.31 -11.11 11.67
N GLN A 254 -30.38 -11.05 10.34
CA GLN A 254 -29.64 -11.96 9.45
C GLN A 254 -28.14 -11.64 9.46
N ILE A 255 -27.77 -10.37 9.56
CA ILE A 255 -26.37 -9.92 9.71
C ILE A 255 -25.78 -10.44 11.04
N LYS A 256 -26.56 -10.41 12.13
CA LYS A 256 -26.12 -10.94 13.43
C LYS A 256 -25.90 -12.45 13.41
N ASP A 257 -26.78 -13.21 12.76
CA ASP A 257 -26.61 -14.67 12.61
C ASP A 257 -25.33 -15.01 11.81
N TRP A 258 -25.02 -14.25 10.75
CA TRP A 258 -23.80 -14.45 9.97
C TRP A 258 -22.53 -14.09 10.74
N ALA A 259 -22.56 -12.99 11.51
CA ALA A 259 -21.45 -12.63 12.39
C ALA A 259 -21.17 -13.73 13.43
N LEU A 260 -22.22 -14.34 13.99
CA LEU A 260 -22.10 -15.43 14.96
C LEU A 260 -21.51 -16.70 14.32
N LYS A 261 -21.93 -17.06 13.11
CA LYS A 261 -21.37 -18.20 12.35
C LYS A 261 -19.90 -17.99 11.99
N ALA A 262 -19.51 -16.78 11.58
CA ALA A 262 -18.12 -16.44 11.30
C ALA A 262 -17.25 -16.54 12.57
N GLN A 263 -17.78 -16.11 13.72
CA GLN A 263 -17.09 -16.23 15.01
C GLN A 263 -16.91 -17.71 15.44
N GLN A 264 -17.90 -18.56 15.18
CA GLN A 264 -17.80 -20.00 15.43
C GLN A 264 -16.74 -20.66 14.54
N TYR A 265 -16.69 -20.31 13.25
CA TYR A 265 -15.65 -20.83 12.33
C TYR A 265 -14.23 -20.47 12.76
N ASN A 266 -14.00 -19.22 13.19
CA ASN A 266 -12.69 -18.80 13.69
C ASN A 266 -12.26 -19.56 14.94
N ARG A 267 -13.22 -19.95 15.81
CA ARG A 267 -12.93 -20.81 16.96
C ARG A 267 -12.55 -22.24 16.54
N TRP A 268 -13.20 -22.78 15.51
CA TRP A 268 -12.86 -24.09 14.95
C TRP A 268 -11.48 -24.11 14.29
N ASP A 269 -11.11 -23.09 13.52
CA ASP A 269 -9.78 -23.01 12.91
C ASP A 269 -8.67 -22.92 13.98
N LEU A 270 -8.89 -22.13 15.03
CA LEU A 270 -7.98 -22.05 16.17
C LEU A 270 -7.86 -23.38 16.93
N ALA A 271 -8.96 -24.12 17.09
CA ALA A 271 -8.96 -25.44 17.72
C ALA A 271 -8.17 -26.47 16.88
N ILE A 272 -8.32 -26.43 15.55
CA ILE A 272 -7.58 -27.29 14.63
C ILE A 272 -6.09 -26.99 14.66
N ARG A 273 -5.68 -25.72 14.69
CA ARG A 273 -4.26 -25.34 14.84
C ARG A 273 -3.67 -25.85 16.16
N ARG A 274 -4.39 -25.66 17.27
CA ARG A 274 -3.97 -26.17 18.58
C ARG A 274 -3.86 -27.69 18.60
N LEU A 275 -4.77 -28.40 17.93
CA LEU A 275 -4.71 -29.85 17.79
C LEU A 275 -3.48 -30.29 16.99
N LYS A 276 -3.16 -29.60 15.88
CA LYS A 276 -1.94 -29.87 15.09
C LYS A 276 -0.67 -29.62 15.90
N GLU A 277 -0.62 -28.53 16.67
CA GLU A 277 0.49 -28.22 17.57
C GLU A 277 0.61 -29.22 18.73
N ALA A 278 -0.50 -29.80 19.19
CA ALA A 278 -0.49 -30.84 20.21
C ALA A 278 0.04 -32.16 19.65
N ILE A 279 -0.40 -32.54 18.44
CA ILE A 279 0.09 -33.74 17.73
C ILE A 279 1.60 -33.61 17.47
N ALA A 280 2.06 -32.46 16.98
CA ALA A 280 3.48 -32.21 16.71
C ALA A 280 4.37 -32.23 17.97
N ARG A 281 3.80 -31.99 19.16
CA ARG A 281 4.52 -32.08 20.45
C ARG A 281 4.53 -33.50 21.03
N SER A 282 3.72 -34.41 20.49
CA SER A 282 3.59 -35.79 20.96
C SER A 282 4.39 -36.82 20.13
N GLN A 283 5.07 -36.35 19.08
CA GLN A 283 6.02 -37.11 18.25
C GLN A 283 7.45 -36.72 18.63
#